data_AF-A0A954ZL92-F1
#
_entry.id   AF-A0A954ZL92-F1
#
_cell.length_a   1.000
_cell.length_b   1.000
_cell.length_c   1.000
_cell.angle_alpha   90.00
_cell.angle_beta   90.00
_cell.angle_gamma   90.00
#
_symmetry.space_group_name_H-M   'P 1'
#
loop_
_entity.id
_entity.type
_entity.pdbx_description
1 polymer ?
#
loop_
_entity_poly.entity_id
_entity_poly.type
_entity_poly.pdbx_seq_one_letter_code
_entity_poly.pdbx_strand_id
1 'polypeptide(L)'
;MDIYLMGSVFSWFSDPSNVVSMLKAVFGLGFVIFVHELGHFLVAKACGVKCEKFYVGFDPPLRFLPSALFKRKWGETEYGIGIIPLGGYVKMLGQDDNPANAAQEAERIRRVREEGGGPATEEIDPRSLPAKTVPQRMAIISAGVIMNVIFAFIFATAAYFWGVEYRPTVVQGLSPGTPAWEENAFRPGDKIIQLGRNGTPSEYLRFEHDLLNYIQLSNGEPIEFLVRNGDEEPRWVEVTPRRFGAGVRAMYRTGIDIANPTSISAERATIPDFVADQHAEQFEGGGRIVALEAGGERTEVHSFADIKRALIAHRDQPMTYVLDRSSDSAEADSSAVTASNSVRIEVDPAPLRQLPVGFQVDEIVSIQNNSPADRAGLRKGDVLLSVGGVPANNAFELPHVVDQLAGQTVTVEFLRGTETRTVDVEPVMPEDYEADPMSTNDVPIHSLGLVFHATNELASINPEFSSLGLEPGDEIVGFDIVTSSAKERAELEEKYHTLIRWIEFSDRAGPVTLDDVVGRLPVGTQFKLTYRRGNDVGEATLASAASDEFHSPKRGVNLAIESYPVRTATSLGDAISLGLRETWESITKVFVFLKKLVTGQIAVTSVGG
;
A
#
# COMPACT_ATOMS: atom_id res chain seq x y z
N MET A 1 12.05 27.80 -11.92
CA MET A 1 10.60 27.53 -11.79
C MET A 1 10.14 27.18 -13.19
N ASP A 2 10.16 25.88 -13.47
CA ASP A 2 10.30 25.35 -14.83
C ASP A 2 9.02 25.35 -15.65
N ILE A 3 9.17 25.73 -16.92
CA ILE A 3 8.16 25.62 -17.98
C ILE A 3 7.64 24.16 -18.12
N TYR A 4 8.46 23.17 -17.76
CA TYR A 4 8.08 21.75 -17.75
C TYR A 4 7.10 21.36 -16.63
N LEU A 5 7.18 22.03 -15.47
CA LEU A 5 6.25 21.80 -14.36
C LEU A 5 4.84 22.32 -14.70
N MET A 6 4.75 23.38 -15.52
CA MET A 6 3.49 23.82 -16.10
C MET A 6 2.97 22.87 -17.18
N GLY A 7 3.86 22.30 -18.00
CA GLY A 7 3.50 21.33 -19.05
C GLY A 7 2.94 20.02 -18.52
N SER A 8 3.56 19.45 -17.48
CA SER A 8 3.10 18.19 -16.85
C SER A 8 1.81 18.36 -16.05
N VAL A 9 1.63 19.52 -15.41
CA VAL A 9 0.38 19.85 -14.72
C VAL A 9 -0.74 20.05 -15.75
N PHE A 10 -0.46 20.72 -16.86
CA PHE A 10 -1.45 20.92 -17.91
C PHE A 10 -1.82 19.61 -18.62
N SER A 11 -0.85 18.71 -18.88
CA SER A 11 -1.13 17.38 -19.44
C SER A 11 -1.98 16.54 -18.49
N TRP A 12 -1.68 16.59 -17.19
CA TRP A 12 -2.46 15.94 -16.14
C TRP A 12 -3.92 16.45 -16.08
N PHE A 13 -4.13 17.77 -16.14
CA PHE A 13 -5.48 18.36 -16.19
C PHE A 13 -6.22 18.13 -17.51
N SER A 14 -5.50 17.85 -18.61
CA SER A 14 -6.09 17.61 -19.92
C SER A 14 -6.49 16.16 -20.16
N ASP A 15 -6.02 15.22 -19.32
CA ASP A 15 -6.41 13.82 -19.38
C ASP A 15 -7.90 13.67 -18.96
N PRO A 16 -8.78 13.16 -19.84
CA PRO A 16 -10.19 12.96 -19.54
C PRO A 16 -10.46 12.15 -18.26
N SER A 17 -9.59 11.20 -17.92
CA SER A 17 -9.72 10.36 -16.71
C SER A 17 -9.53 11.19 -15.43
N ASN A 18 -8.53 12.07 -15.41
CA ASN A 18 -8.24 12.97 -14.29
C ASN A 18 -9.34 14.03 -14.12
N VAL A 19 -9.90 14.54 -15.22
CA VAL A 19 -11.05 15.47 -15.17
C VAL A 19 -12.25 14.80 -14.52
N VAL A 20 -12.55 13.54 -14.89
CA VAL A 20 -13.65 12.77 -14.28
C VAL A 20 -13.40 12.57 -12.79
N SER A 21 -12.18 12.20 -12.38
CA SER A 21 -11.81 12.05 -10.97
C SER A 21 -11.93 13.36 -10.18
N MET A 22 -11.50 14.48 -10.76
CA MET A 22 -11.65 15.81 -10.15
C MET A 22 -13.12 16.19 -9.98
N LEU A 23 -13.95 15.94 -11.00
CA LEU A 23 -15.39 16.17 -10.90
C LEU A 23 -16.01 15.30 -9.80
N LYS A 24 -15.69 14.00 -9.74
CA LYS A 24 -16.14 13.10 -8.65
C LYS A 24 -15.76 13.65 -7.28
N ALA A 25 -14.52 14.12 -7.11
CA ALA A 25 -14.05 14.70 -5.85
C ALA A 25 -14.81 15.98 -5.47
N VAL A 26 -15.02 16.90 -6.43
CA VAL A 26 -15.77 18.15 -6.22
C VAL A 26 -17.23 17.84 -5.87
N PHE A 27 -17.87 16.90 -6.56
CA PHE A 27 -19.24 16.48 -6.27
C PHE A 27 -19.35 15.80 -4.90
N GLY A 28 -18.44 14.88 -4.58
CA GLY A 28 -18.43 14.18 -3.29
C GLY A 28 -18.23 15.14 -2.11
N LEU A 29 -17.20 15.99 -2.16
CA LEU A 29 -16.91 16.98 -1.13
C LEU A 29 -18.05 18.02 -1.03
N GLY A 30 -18.53 18.53 -2.17
CA GLY A 30 -19.64 19.48 -2.22
C GLY A 30 -20.93 18.91 -1.63
N PHE A 31 -21.20 17.62 -1.84
CA PHE A 31 -22.38 16.97 -1.27
C PHE A 31 -22.28 16.78 0.24
N VAL A 32 -21.11 16.38 0.77
CA VAL A 32 -20.88 16.29 2.22
C VAL A 32 -21.03 17.67 2.88
N ILE A 33 -20.49 18.73 2.26
CA ILE A 33 -20.65 20.09 2.77
C ILE A 33 -22.12 20.53 2.72
N PHE A 34 -22.83 20.26 1.63
CA PHE A 34 -24.26 20.57 1.52
C PHE A 34 -25.07 19.91 2.65
N VAL A 35 -24.82 18.63 2.94
CA VAL A 35 -25.50 17.91 4.02
C VAL A 35 -25.17 18.50 5.39
N HIS A 36 -23.92 18.90 5.61
CA HIS A 36 -23.47 19.60 6.81
C HIS A 36 -24.24 20.91 7.02
N GLU A 37 -24.24 21.78 6.02
CA GLU A 37 -24.95 23.06 6.05
C GLU A 37 -26.47 22.87 6.19
N LEU A 38 -27.02 21.84 5.54
CA LEU A 38 -28.43 21.48 5.66
C LEU A 38 -28.80 21.16 7.12
N GLY A 39 -27.91 20.51 7.87
CA GLY A 39 -28.12 20.27 9.30
C GLY A 39 -28.29 21.55 10.10
N HIS A 40 -27.33 22.47 9.98
CA HIS A 40 -27.41 23.78 10.61
C HIS A 40 -28.70 24.52 10.23
N PHE A 41 -29.03 24.54 8.94
CA PHE A 41 -30.21 25.21 8.40
C PHE A 41 -31.53 24.64 8.94
N LEU A 42 -31.70 23.32 8.91
CA LEU A 42 -32.94 22.66 9.35
C LEU A 42 -33.19 22.89 10.85
N VAL A 43 -32.15 22.75 11.68
CA VAL A 43 -32.27 22.95 13.13
C VAL A 43 -32.47 24.44 13.47
N ALA A 44 -31.81 25.35 12.75
CA ALA A 44 -32.01 26.79 12.90
C ALA A 44 -33.46 27.19 12.61
N LYS A 45 -34.01 26.73 11.47
CA LYS A 45 -35.42 26.97 11.11
C LYS A 45 -36.39 26.34 12.12
N ALA A 46 -36.11 25.13 12.61
CA ALA A 46 -36.92 24.48 13.64
C ALA A 46 -36.90 25.25 14.99
N CYS A 47 -35.79 25.90 15.33
CA CYS A 47 -35.68 26.79 16.49
C CYS A 47 -36.27 28.20 16.26
N GLY A 48 -36.86 28.45 15.08
CA GLY A 48 -37.39 29.74 14.68
C GLY A 48 -36.32 30.81 14.50
N VAL A 49 -35.11 30.43 14.07
CA VAL A 49 -34.06 31.36 13.65
C VAL A 49 -34.28 31.70 12.17
N LYS A 50 -34.25 33.01 11.86
CA LYS A 50 -34.30 33.48 10.47
C LYS A 50 -32.97 33.18 9.79
N CYS A 51 -33.02 32.48 8.67
CA CYS A 51 -31.85 32.23 7.81
C CYS A 51 -31.98 33.10 6.56
N GLU A 52 -30.99 33.95 6.31
CA GLU A 52 -30.95 34.88 5.18
C GLU A 52 -30.45 34.20 3.91
N LYS A 53 -29.44 33.33 4.03
CA LYS A 53 -28.82 32.63 2.92
C LYS A 53 -28.55 31.16 3.26
N PHE A 54 -28.70 30.31 2.25
CA PHE A 54 -28.25 28.92 2.24
C PHE A 54 -27.50 28.68 0.93
N TYR A 55 -26.18 28.53 1.02
CA TYR A 55 -25.33 28.43 -0.17
C TYR A 55 -24.46 27.18 -0.13
N VAL A 56 -24.38 26.51 -1.28
CA VAL A 56 -23.37 25.47 -1.56
C VAL A 56 -22.30 26.12 -2.42
N GLY A 57 -21.06 26.12 -1.96
CA GLY A 57 -19.99 26.95 -2.50
C GLY A 57 -20.06 28.40 -2.02
N PHE A 58 -18.92 29.08 -2.03
CA PHE A 58 -18.83 30.50 -1.64
C PHE A 58 -19.21 31.44 -2.78
N ASP A 59 -19.88 32.53 -2.44
CA ASP A 59 -20.29 33.60 -3.35
C ASP A 59 -19.50 34.91 -3.14
N PRO A 60 -18.15 34.90 -3.23
CA PRO A 60 -17.38 36.12 -3.01
C PRO A 60 -17.78 37.19 -4.04
N PRO A 61 -17.90 38.45 -3.61
CA PRO A 61 -18.22 39.54 -4.52
C PRO A 61 -17.03 39.81 -5.45
N LEU A 62 -17.06 39.24 -6.66
CA LEU A 62 -16.10 39.54 -7.72
C LEU A 62 -16.64 40.65 -8.63
N ARG A 63 -15.82 41.66 -8.92
CA ARG A 63 -16.22 42.86 -9.69
C ARG A 63 -16.59 42.58 -11.15
N PHE A 64 -16.13 41.46 -11.71
CA PHE A 64 -16.27 41.13 -13.14
C PHE A 64 -16.88 39.76 -13.43
N LEU A 65 -17.17 38.94 -12.41
CA LEU A 65 -17.84 37.65 -12.56
C LEU A 65 -19.09 37.60 -11.68
N PRO A 66 -20.15 36.87 -12.08
CA PRO A 66 -21.28 36.62 -11.19
C PRO A 66 -20.80 35.89 -9.93
N SER A 67 -21.25 36.32 -8.75
CA SER A 67 -20.85 35.70 -7.48
C SER A 67 -21.45 34.31 -7.26
N ALA A 68 -22.48 33.93 -8.03
CA ALA A 68 -23.14 32.64 -7.93
C ALA A 68 -23.50 32.11 -9.33
N LEU A 69 -23.36 30.80 -9.51
CA LEU A 69 -23.80 30.09 -10.72
C LEU A 69 -25.33 30.06 -10.82
N PHE A 70 -26.00 29.93 -9.68
CA PHE A 70 -27.45 29.98 -9.58
C PHE A 70 -27.87 30.59 -8.24
N LYS A 71 -28.93 31.40 -8.22
CA LYS A 71 -29.54 31.89 -6.98
C LYS A 71 -31.04 32.06 -7.15
N ARG A 72 -31.80 31.67 -6.12
CA ARG A 72 -33.25 31.83 -6.05
C ARG A 72 -33.67 32.13 -4.62
N LYS A 73 -34.45 33.19 -4.44
CA LYS A 73 -35.08 33.49 -3.16
C LYS A 73 -36.40 32.73 -3.05
N TRP A 74 -36.55 31.94 -1.98
CA TRP A 74 -37.81 31.29 -1.65
C TRP A 74 -38.17 31.58 -0.19
N GLY A 75 -39.30 32.26 -0.01
CA GLY A 75 -39.68 32.84 1.28
C GLY A 75 -38.69 33.94 1.70
N GLU A 76 -38.13 33.80 2.90
CA GLU A 76 -37.15 34.73 3.48
C GLU A 76 -35.68 34.33 3.24
N THR A 77 -35.43 33.11 2.74
CA THR A 77 -34.10 32.57 2.51
C THR A 77 -33.71 32.70 1.04
N GLU A 78 -32.50 33.17 0.76
CA GLU A 78 -31.87 33.06 -0.55
C GLU A 78 -31.08 31.75 -0.66
N TYR A 79 -31.43 30.91 -1.64
CA TYR A 79 -30.72 29.67 -1.94
C TYR A 79 -29.80 29.90 -3.13
N GLY A 80 -28.56 29.44 -3.07
CA GLY A 80 -27.63 29.62 -4.18
C GLY A 80 -26.52 28.59 -4.27
N ILE A 81 -25.90 28.56 -5.45
CA ILE A 81 -24.68 27.81 -5.75
C ILE A 81 -23.59 28.84 -6.05
N GLY A 82 -22.60 28.93 -5.15
CA GLY A 82 -21.46 29.83 -5.29
C GLY A 82 -20.53 29.42 -6.44
N ILE A 83 -19.72 30.36 -6.92
CA ILE A 83 -18.73 30.08 -7.98
C ILE A 83 -17.50 29.35 -7.46
N ILE A 84 -17.23 29.42 -6.15
CA ILE A 84 -16.12 28.68 -5.51
C ILE A 84 -16.70 27.42 -4.89
N PRO A 85 -16.39 26.22 -5.39
CA PRO A 85 -16.96 24.96 -4.89
C PRO A 85 -16.38 24.50 -3.55
N LEU A 86 -15.39 25.20 -3.00
CA LEU A 86 -14.66 24.87 -1.78
C LEU A 86 -15.37 25.36 -0.52
N GLY A 87 -16.59 24.90 -0.24
CA GLY A 87 -17.29 25.28 0.98
C GLY A 87 -18.80 25.37 0.83
N GLY A 88 -19.43 25.97 1.82
CA GLY A 88 -20.86 26.22 1.93
C GLY A 88 -21.09 27.06 3.18
N TYR A 89 -22.24 27.74 3.26
CA TYR A 89 -22.59 28.45 4.48
C TYR A 89 -24.09 28.66 4.62
N VAL A 90 -24.53 28.70 5.88
CA VAL A 90 -25.85 29.19 6.29
C VAL A 90 -25.69 30.53 7.00
N LYS A 91 -26.20 31.60 6.39
CA LYS A 91 -26.22 32.91 7.05
C LYS A 91 -27.45 33.04 7.93
N MET A 92 -27.26 32.94 9.24
CA MET A 92 -28.32 33.12 10.23
C MET A 92 -28.39 34.57 10.70
N LEU A 93 -29.59 35.04 11.04
CA LEU A 93 -29.79 36.38 11.55
C LEU A 93 -29.04 36.55 12.89
N GLY A 94 -28.16 37.56 12.95
CA GLY A 94 -27.35 37.84 14.14
C GLY A 94 -26.16 36.91 14.36
N GLN A 95 -25.80 36.08 13.38
CA GLN A 95 -24.51 35.35 13.36
C GLN A 95 -23.44 36.23 12.72
N ASP A 96 -22.30 36.39 13.41
CA ASP A 96 -21.07 37.01 12.88
C ASP A 96 -19.96 35.96 12.92
N ASP A 97 -19.30 35.75 11.78
CA ASP A 97 -18.25 34.74 11.63
C ASP A 97 -16.88 35.24 12.14
N ASN A 98 -16.77 36.53 12.51
CA ASN A 98 -15.58 37.07 13.17
C ASN A 98 -15.68 36.87 14.70
N PRO A 99 -14.76 36.11 15.34
CA PRO A 99 -14.83 35.78 16.76
C PRO A 99 -14.77 37.01 17.68
N ALA A 100 -14.09 38.09 17.28
CA ALA A 100 -14.04 39.33 18.06
C ALA A 100 -15.40 40.04 18.06
N ASN A 101 -16.07 40.09 16.90
CA ASN A 101 -17.38 40.70 16.76
C ASN A 101 -18.48 39.85 17.42
N ALA A 102 -18.40 38.53 17.28
CA ALA A 102 -19.32 37.59 17.94
C ALA A 102 -19.24 37.70 19.47
N ALA A 103 -18.02 37.87 20.03
CA ALA A 103 -17.82 38.08 21.46
C ALA A 103 -18.37 39.43 21.94
N GLN A 104 -18.13 40.51 21.18
CA GLN A 104 -18.67 41.83 21.47
C GLN A 104 -20.21 41.85 21.44
N GLU A 105 -20.81 41.19 20.45
CA GLU A 105 -22.27 41.07 20.33
C GLU A 105 -22.84 40.20 21.46
N ALA A 106 -22.18 39.11 21.84
CA ALA A 106 -22.58 38.29 22.98
C ALA A 106 -22.50 39.06 24.31
N GLU A 107 -21.46 39.88 24.51
CA GLU A 107 -21.29 40.70 25.70
C GLU A 107 -22.34 41.83 25.75
N ARG A 108 -22.62 42.47 24.60
CA ARG A 108 -23.69 43.47 24.46
C ARG A 108 -25.05 42.88 24.87
N ILE A 109 -25.39 41.70 24.36
CA ILE A 109 -26.66 41.02 24.64
C ILE A 109 -26.75 40.58 26.10
N ARG A 110 -25.64 40.16 26.71
CA ARG A 110 -25.58 39.81 28.12
C ARG A 110 -25.87 41.01 29.02
N ARG A 111 -25.26 42.18 28.74
CA ARG A 111 -25.54 43.43 29.47
C ARG A 111 -27.01 43.84 29.35
N VAL A 112 -27.58 43.77 28.15
CA VAL A 112 -29.01 44.07 27.92
C VAL A 112 -29.94 43.15 28.73
N ARG A 113 -29.60 41.86 28.90
CA ARG A 113 -30.39 40.90 29.69
C ARG A 113 -30.22 41.04 31.21
N GLU A 114 -29.01 41.36 31.68
CA GLU A 114 -28.68 41.46 33.10
C GLU A 114 -29.14 42.80 33.72
N GLU A 115 -29.08 43.90 32.97
CA GLU A 115 -29.36 45.26 33.49
C GLU A 115 -30.83 45.70 33.35
N GLY A 116 -31.70 44.85 32.78
CA GLY A 116 -33.16 45.07 32.79
C GLY A 116 -33.68 46.31 32.03
N GLY A 117 -32.85 46.97 31.22
CA GLY A 117 -33.28 48.12 30.43
C GLY A 117 -32.13 49.02 29.97
N GLY A 118 -31.54 48.72 28.81
CA GLY A 118 -30.86 49.72 27.99
C GLY A 118 -31.86 50.54 27.15
N PRO A 119 -31.48 51.68 26.56
CA PRO A 119 -32.40 52.56 25.84
C PRO A 119 -33.20 51.80 24.77
N ALA A 120 -34.49 52.12 24.70
CA ALA A 120 -35.57 51.38 24.04
C ALA A 120 -35.52 51.31 22.48
N THR A 121 -34.36 51.14 21.86
CA THR A 121 -34.25 51.16 20.39
C THR A 121 -33.53 50.00 19.74
N GLU A 122 -33.07 48.98 20.49
CA GLU A 122 -32.54 47.77 19.86
C GLU A 122 -33.10 46.52 20.53
N GLU A 123 -34.40 46.28 20.30
CA GLU A 123 -34.98 44.96 20.53
C GLU A 123 -34.20 43.92 19.71
N ILE A 124 -33.56 42.99 20.40
CA ILE A 124 -32.91 41.85 19.77
C ILE A 124 -34.03 41.03 19.10
N ASP A 125 -33.99 40.90 17.77
CA ASP A 125 -34.98 40.12 17.04
C ASP A 125 -35.09 38.73 17.68
N PRO A 126 -36.27 38.30 18.15
CA PRO A 126 -36.47 36.97 18.75
C PRO A 126 -36.11 35.82 17.81
N ARG A 127 -36.02 36.07 16.51
CA ARG A 127 -35.60 35.15 15.44
C ARG A 127 -34.10 35.22 15.14
N SER A 128 -33.31 35.99 15.88
CA SER A 128 -31.84 35.98 15.79
C SER A 128 -31.24 34.79 16.55
N LEU A 129 -30.08 34.30 16.10
CA LEU A 129 -29.36 33.20 16.75
C LEU A 129 -28.97 33.54 18.21
N PRO A 130 -28.45 34.74 18.52
CA PRO A 130 -28.11 35.11 19.90
C PRO A 130 -29.32 35.19 20.84
N ALA A 131 -30.52 35.48 20.33
CA ALA A 131 -31.74 35.50 21.14
C ALA A 131 -32.15 34.12 21.68
N LYS A 132 -31.72 33.02 21.03
CA LYS A 132 -32.07 31.65 21.40
C LYS A 132 -31.41 31.21 22.71
N THR A 133 -31.97 30.21 23.36
CA THR A 133 -31.38 29.62 24.58
C THR A 133 -30.07 28.89 24.27
N VAL A 134 -29.20 28.70 25.28
CA VAL A 134 -27.93 27.97 25.10
C VAL A 134 -28.15 26.58 24.50
N PRO A 135 -29.10 25.74 24.95
CA PRO A 135 -29.34 24.43 24.34
C PRO A 135 -29.74 24.51 22.86
N GLN A 136 -30.56 25.50 22.49
CA GLN A 136 -30.93 25.72 21.08
C GLN A 136 -29.74 26.12 20.22
N ARG A 137 -28.87 27.02 20.72
CA ARG A 137 -27.65 27.40 20.00
C ARG A 137 -26.67 26.23 19.86
N MET A 138 -26.47 25.45 20.93
CA MET A 138 -25.64 24.24 20.87
C MET A 138 -26.20 23.23 19.88
N ALA A 139 -27.52 22.99 19.88
CA ALA A 139 -28.16 22.11 18.91
C ALA A 139 -27.94 22.57 17.47
N ILE A 140 -28.07 23.87 17.20
CA ILE A 140 -27.81 24.45 15.88
C ILE A 140 -26.34 24.27 15.47
N ILE A 141 -25.39 24.58 16.35
CA ILE A 141 -23.95 24.48 16.08
C ILE A 141 -23.48 23.03 15.93
N SER A 142 -24.08 22.07 16.63
CA SER A 142 -23.71 20.65 16.49
C SER A 142 -24.43 19.95 15.33
N ALA A 143 -25.50 20.56 14.78
CA ALA A 143 -26.36 19.93 13.79
C ALA A 143 -25.63 19.49 12.51
N GLY A 144 -24.65 20.28 12.04
CA GLY A 144 -23.89 19.92 10.84
C GLY A 144 -23.07 18.64 11.02
N VAL A 145 -22.35 18.50 12.14
CA VAL A 145 -21.59 17.28 12.45
C VAL A 145 -22.51 16.08 12.63
N ILE A 146 -23.62 16.27 13.36
CA ILE A 146 -24.62 15.20 13.58
C ILE A 146 -25.22 14.74 12.25
N MET A 147 -25.57 15.67 11.35
CA MET A 147 -26.10 15.32 10.04
C MET A 147 -25.09 14.57 9.18
N ASN A 148 -23.81 14.91 9.25
CA ASN A 148 -22.77 14.15 8.55
C ASN A 148 -22.62 12.73 9.11
N VAL A 149 -22.77 12.54 10.42
CA VAL A 149 -22.78 11.20 11.03
C VAL A 149 -24.00 10.39 10.57
N ILE A 150 -25.20 10.99 10.55
CA ILE A 150 -26.41 10.34 10.05
C ILE A 150 -26.26 10.00 8.56
N PHE A 151 -25.69 10.91 7.78
CA PHE A 151 -25.47 10.72 6.36
C PHE A 151 -24.45 9.60 6.09
N ALA A 152 -23.34 9.57 6.82
CA ALA A 152 -22.37 8.48 6.75
C ALA A 152 -23.02 7.13 7.05
N PHE A 153 -23.90 7.07 8.07
CA PHE A 153 -24.66 5.87 8.39
C PHE A 153 -25.59 5.41 7.27
N ILE A 154 -26.38 6.32 6.70
CA ILE A 154 -27.29 6.00 5.59
C ILE A 154 -26.49 5.57 4.36
N PHE A 155 -25.41 6.30 4.04
CA PHE A 155 -24.58 6.02 2.89
C PHE A 155 -23.84 4.69 3.03
N ALA A 156 -23.26 4.39 4.20
CA ALA A 156 -22.62 3.11 4.48
C ALA A 156 -23.63 1.95 4.41
N THR A 157 -24.84 2.14 4.96
CA THR A 157 -25.93 1.15 4.85
C THR A 157 -26.25 0.86 3.39
N ALA A 158 -26.40 1.91 2.57
CA ALA A 158 -26.70 1.75 1.16
C ALA A 158 -25.52 1.13 0.39
N ALA A 159 -24.29 1.53 0.70
CA ALA A 159 -23.07 0.97 0.10
C ALA A 159 -22.96 -0.54 0.36
N TYR A 160 -23.12 -0.99 1.60
CA TYR A 160 -23.13 -2.43 1.92
C TYR A 160 -24.32 -3.18 1.32
N PHE A 161 -25.44 -2.50 1.07
CA PHE A 161 -26.57 -3.09 0.34
C PHE A 161 -26.21 -3.35 -1.13
N TRP A 162 -25.45 -2.48 -1.78
CA TRP A 162 -24.95 -2.68 -3.14
C TRP A 162 -23.71 -3.56 -3.23
N GLY A 163 -22.94 -3.63 -2.14
CA GLY A 163 -21.67 -4.33 -2.08
C GLY A 163 -20.50 -3.36 -1.94
N VAL A 164 -19.61 -3.66 -1.00
CA VAL A 164 -18.37 -2.92 -0.78
C VAL A 164 -17.20 -3.86 -0.95
N GLU A 165 -16.32 -3.54 -1.88
CA GLU A 165 -15.04 -4.23 -2.06
C GLU A 165 -14.18 -4.09 -0.80
N TYR A 166 -13.51 -5.17 -0.42
CA TYR A 166 -12.58 -5.13 0.69
C TYR A 166 -11.44 -6.10 0.48
N ARG A 167 -10.24 -5.71 0.95
CA ARG A 167 -9.08 -6.58 0.91
C ARG A 167 -9.05 -7.49 2.16
N PRO A 168 -9.20 -8.82 2.00
CA PRO A 168 -9.27 -9.73 3.12
C PRO A 168 -7.89 -9.95 3.75
N THR A 169 -7.88 -10.33 5.02
CA THR A 169 -6.66 -10.66 5.78
C THR A 169 -6.23 -12.12 5.59
N VAL A 170 -6.10 -12.55 4.33
CA VAL A 170 -5.56 -13.88 3.98
C VAL A 170 -4.06 -13.77 3.78
N VAL A 171 -3.29 -14.47 4.60
CA VAL A 171 -1.83 -14.48 4.55
C VAL A 171 -1.39 -15.19 3.28
N GLN A 172 -0.52 -14.54 2.51
CA GLN A 172 0.11 -15.09 1.32
C GLN A 172 1.54 -15.54 1.62
N GLY A 173 2.25 -14.74 2.41
CA GLY A 173 3.62 -15.01 2.81
C GLY A 173 4.08 -14.03 3.87
N LEU A 174 5.32 -14.20 4.32
CA LEU A 174 5.89 -13.44 5.42
C LEU A 174 7.18 -12.77 4.96
N SER A 175 7.25 -11.44 5.05
CA SER A 175 8.44 -10.67 4.65
C SER A 175 9.67 -11.13 5.45
N PRO A 176 10.77 -11.56 4.81
CA PRO A 176 11.96 -12.02 5.50
C PRO A 176 12.54 -10.99 6.47
N GLY A 177 13.06 -11.47 7.60
CA GLY A 177 13.64 -10.62 8.65
C GLY A 177 12.62 -9.87 9.52
N THR A 178 11.32 -10.09 9.31
CA THR A 178 10.26 -9.48 10.12
C THR A 178 9.77 -10.41 11.23
N PRO A 179 9.10 -9.89 12.28
CA PRO A 179 8.67 -10.71 13.41
C PRO A 179 7.80 -11.91 13.05
N ALA A 180 6.84 -11.75 12.12
CA ALA A 180 5.97 -12.86 11.73
C ALA A 180 6.77 -13.97 11.01
N TRP A 181 7.71 -13.58 10.16
CA TRP A 181 8.60 -14.50 9.45
C TRP A 181 9.58 -15.19 10.41
N GLU A 182 10.22 -14.44 11.31
CA GLU A 182 11.16 -14.95 12.33
C GLU A 182 10.50 -16.01 13.21
N GLU A 183 9.26 -15.78 13.65
CA GLU A 183 8.53 -16.72 14.48
C GLU A 183 7.91 -17.89 13.69
N ASN A 184 7.98 -17.87 12.36
CA ASN A 184 7.29 -18.82 11.48
C ASN A 184 5.80 -18.97 11.86
N ALA A 185 5.16 -17.82 12.09
CA ALA A 185 3.92 -17.74 12.86
C ALA A 185 2.66 -18.16 12.05
N PHE A 186 2.69 -17.91 10.74
CA PHE A 186 1.56 -18.11 9.83
C PHE A 186 1.94 -19.05 8.68
N ARG A 187 0.93 -19.74 8.14
CA ARG A 187 1.03 -20.50 6.90
C ARG A 187 0.36 -19.73 5.76
N PRO A 188 0.83 -19.85 4.51
CA PRO A 188 0.07 -19.39 3.35
C PRO A 188 -1.38 -19.92 3.40
N GLY A 189 -2.34 -19.05 3.09
CA GLY A 189 -3.77 -19.34 3.17
C GLY A 189 -4.39 -19.13 4.55
N ASP A 190 -3.60 -18.89 5.62
CA ASP A 190 -4.16 -18.54 6.92
C ASP A 190 -4.99 -17.25 6.80
N LYS A 191 -6.29 -17.34 7.06
CA LYS A 191 -7.17 -16.19 7.17
C LYS A 191 -7.19 -15.71 8.61
N ILE A 192 -6.72 -14.50 8.85
CA ILE A 192 -6.86 -13.85 10.15
C ILE A 192 -8.32 -13.48 10.32
N ILE A 193 -8.99 -14.02 11.34
CA ILE A 193 -10.41 -13.81 11.60
C ILE A 193 -10.66 -13.09 12.92
N GLN A 194 -9.65 -12.92 13.79
CA GLN A 194 -9.80 -12.12 15.01
C GLN A 194 -8.49 -11.43 15.39
N LEU A 195 -8.62 -10.19 15.90
CA LEU A 195 -7.52 -9.39 16.43
C LEU A 195 -7.67 -9.28 17.95
N GLY A 196 -6.75 -9.91 18.69
CA GLY A 196 -6.75 -10.01 20.16
C GLY A 196 -7.81 -10.95 20.73
N ARG A 197 -7.51 -11.59 21.88
CA ARG A 197 -8.45 -12.50 22.56
C ARG A 197 -9.78 -11.88 22.98
N ASN A 198 -9.77 -10.58 23.26
CA ASN A 198 -10.97 -9.84 23.63
C ASN A 198 -11.76 -9.31 22.41
N GLY A 199 -11.21 -9.51 21.20
CA GLY A 199 -11.86 -9.14 19.95
C GLY A 199 -13.07 -10.02 19.63
N THR A 200 -13.81 -9.63 18.59
CA THR A 200 -14.90 -10.46 18.03
C THR A 200 -14.43 -11.07 16.71
N PRO A 201 -14.60 -12.40 16.49
CA PRO A 201 -14.29 -13.00 15.21
C PRO A 201 -15.09 -12.37 14.07
N SER A 202 -14.45 -12.17 12.91
CA SER A 202 -15.09 -11.71 11.69
C SER A 202 -14.44 -12.33 10.46
N GLU A 203 -15.29 -12.88 9.59
CA GLU A 203 -14.88 -13.37 8.26
C GLU A 203 -14.51 -12.24 7.28
N TYR A 204 -14.72 -10.99 7.67
CA TYR A 204 -14.60 -9.83 6.80
C TYR A 204 -13.62 -8.80 7.36
N LEU A 205 -12.60 -9.26 8.11
CA LEU A 205 -11.51 -8.39 8.54
C LEU A 205 -10.81 -7.80 7.31
N ARG A 206 -10.62 -6.48 7.33
CA ARG A 206 -10.04 -5.70 6.25
C ARG A 206 -8.58 -5.42 6.56
N PHE A 207 -7.71 -5.65 5.58
CA PHE A 207 -6.28 -5.52 5.79
C PHE A 207 -5.88 -4.11 6.21
N GLU A 208 -6.24 -3.09 5.43
CA GLU A 208 -5.82 -1.71 5.67
C GLU A 208 -6.55 -1.09 6.88
N HIS A 209 -7.85 -1.40 7.02
CA HIS A 209 -8.71 -0.71 7.98
C HIS A 209 -8.71 -1.35 9.37
N ASP A 210 -8.54 -2.67 9.45
CA ASP A 210 -8.61 -3.41 10.71
C ASP A 210 -7.21 -3.89 11.11
N LEU A 211 -6.55 -4.70 10.29
CA LEU A 211 -5.26 -5.33 10.65
C LEU A 211 -4.12 -4.29 10.78
N LEU A 212 -3.86 -3.48 9.76
CA LEU A 212 -2.77 -2.51 9.80
C LEU A 212 -2.97 -1.49 10.92
N ASN A 213 -4.19 -0.99 11.10
CA ASN A 213 -4.52 -0.08 12.19
C ASN A 213 -4.31 -0.72 13.57
N TYR A 214 -4.73 -1.97 13.75
CA TYR A 214 -4.52 -2.70 15.00
C TYR A 214 -3.02 -2.88 15.31
N ILE A 215 -2.21 -3.21 14.29
CA ILE A 215 -0.75 -3.29 14.42
C ILE A 215 -0.14 -1.94 14.83
N GLN A 216 -0.56 -0.83 14.20
CA GLN A 216 -0.08 0.50 14.59
C GLN A 216 -0.54 0.92 16.00
N LEU A 217 -1.69 0.43 16.45
CA LEU A 217 -2.25 0.74 17.76
C LEU A 217 -1.66 -0.10 18.89
N SER A 218 -1.05 -1.25 18.60
CA SER A 218 -0.37 -2.06 19.62
C SER A 218 0.87 -1.40 20.18
N ASN A 219 1.48 -0.45 19.45
CA ASN A 219 2.69 0.27 19.85
C ASN A 219 3.86 -0.68 20.21
N GLY A 220 3.95 -1.82 19.52
CA GLY A 220 5.00 -2.82 19.71
C GLY A 220 4.70 -3.87 20.79
N GLU A 221 3.54 -3.80 21.44
CA GLU A 221 3.09 -4.86 22.33
C GLU A 221 2.72 -6.13 21.53
N PRO A 222 2.88 -7.34 22.12
CA PRO A 222 2.48 -8.59 21.50
C PRO A 222 1.02 -8.59 21.05
N ILE A 223 0.76 -9.11 19.85
CA ILE A 223 -0.57 -9.23 19.29
C ILE A 223 -0.90 -10.71 19.10
N GLU A 224 -2.03 -11.13 19.65
CA GLU A 224 -2.61 -12.43 19.38
C GLU A 224 -3.62 -12.34 18.23
N PHE A 225 -3.47 -13.21 17.24
CA PHE A 225 -4.34 -13.37 16.08
C PHE A 225 -5.02 -14.73 16.15
N LEU A 226 -6.34 -14.76 15.92
CA LEU A 226 -7.03 -16.02 15.62
C LEU A 226 -6.99 -16.22 14.11
N VAL A 227 -6.42 -17.33 13.68
CA VAL A 227 -6.29 -17.67 12.25
C VAL A 227 -6.97 -18.98 11.92
N ARG A 228 -7.50 -19.08 10.71
CA ARG A 228 -8.08 -20.31 10.16
C ARG A 228 -7.51 -20.58 8.78
N ASN A 229 -7.02 -21.79 8.52
CA ASN A 229 -6.59 -22.22 7.20
C ASN A 229 -7.67 -23.15 6.61
N GLY A 230 -8.31 -22.74 5.52
CA GLY A 230 -9.42 -23.51 4.93
C GLY A 230 -10.50 -23.89 5.97
N ASP A 231 -10.78 -25.19 6.06
CA ASP A 231 -11.76 -25.81 6.97
C ASP A 231 -11.17 -26.30 8.30
N GLU A 232 -9.89 -26.00 8.58
CA GLU A 232 -9.26 -26.38 9.84
C GLU A 232 -9.86 -25.63 11.04
N GLU A 233 -9.71 -26.19 12.24
CA GLU A 233 -10.06 -25.52 13.50
C GLU A 233 -9.21 -24.24 13.69
N PRO A 234 -9.80 -23.10 14.08
CA PRO A 234 -9.05 -21.87 14.30
C PRO A 234 -8.00 -22.00 15.40
N ARG A 235 -6.81 -21.41 15.18
CA ARG A 235 -5.69 -21.43 16.13
C ARG A 235 -5.22 -20.02 16.48
N TRP A 236 -4.71 -19.86 17.69
CA TRP A 236 -4.10 -18.60 18.14
C TRP A 236 -2.63 -18.55 17.73
N VAL A 237 -2.21 -17.37 17.26
CA VAL A 237 -0.85 -17.04 16.86
C VAL A 237 -0.46 -15.72 17.52
N GLU A 238 0.69 -15.67 18.17
CA GLU A 238 1.20 -14.43 18.77
C GLU A 238 2.36 -13.89 17.93
N VAL A 239 2.36 -12.59 17.64
CA VAL A 239 3.48 -11.89 17.01
C VAL A 239 3.68 -10.54 17.67
N THR A 240 4.93 -10.20 17.98
CA THR A 240 5.31 -8.90 18.54
C THR A 240 5.79 -7.96 17.43
N PRO A 241 5.03 -6.89 17.08
CA PRO A 241 5.44 -5.99 15.99
C PRO A 241 6.72 -5.24 16.31
N ARG A 242 7.56 -5.06 15.28
CA ARG A 242 8.79 -4.25 15.37
C ARG A 242 8.62 -2.97 14.58
N ARG A 243 9.29 -1.91 15.00
CA ARG A 243 9.29 -0.63 14.29
C ARG A 243 10.30 -0.68 13.14
N PHE A 244 9.85 -0.42 11.92
CA PHE A 244 10.66 -0.39 10.70
C PHE A 244 10.66 1.02 10.09
N GLY A 245 11.78 1.39 9.46
CA GLY A 245 12.00 2.70 8.81
C GLY A 245 12.52 3.79 9.75
N ALA A 246 12.79 4.97 9.20
CA ALA A 246 13.39 6.11 9.92
C ALA A 246 12.46 7.33 10.01
N GLY A 247 12.59 8.08 11.11
CA GLY A 247 11.88 9.35 11.33
C GLY A 247 10.36 9.21 11.38
N VAL A 248 9.64 10.15 10.74
CA VAL A 248 8.17 10.23 10.74
C VAL A 248 7.47 9.10 9.98
N ARG A 249 8.20 8.31 9.18
CA ARG A 249 7.68 7.15 8.44
C ARG A 249 7.88 5.82 9.16
N ALA A 250 8.52 5.85 10.34
CA ALA A 250 8.80 4.65 11.09
C ALA A 250 7.52 4.07 11.70
N MET A 251 7.12 2.88 11.24
CA MET A 251 5.84 2.25 11.58
C MET A 251 6.05 0.86 12.19
N TYR A 252 5.14 0.45 13.08
CA TYR A 252 5.14 -0.92 13.59
C TYR A 252 4.65 -1.87 12.50
N ARG A 253 5.35 -2.98 12.28
CA ARG A 253 4.98 -4.00 11.32
C ARG A 253 5.25 -5.38 11.88
N THR A 254 4.42 -6.34 11.49
CA THR A 254 4.61 -7.77 11.71
C THR A 254 5.31 -8.43 10.52
N GLY A 255 5.15 -7.87 9.32
CA GLY A 255 5.65 -8.42 8.06
C GLY A 255 4.74 -9.48 7.43
N ILE A 256 3.46 -9.47 7.78
CA ILE A 256 2.43 -10.25 7.10
C ILE A 256 2.18 -9.63 5.72
N ASP A 257 2.41 -10.41 4.67
CA ASP A 257 2.01 -10.08 3.31
C ASP A 257 0.72 -10.83 2.96
N ILE A 258 -0.21 -10.15 2.28
CA ILE A 258 -1.56 -10.67 2.05
C ILE A 258 -1.84 -10.90 0.58
N ALA A 259 -2.72 -11.88 0.33
CA ALA A 259 -3.00 -12.40 -1.00
C ALA A 259 -3.37 -11.30 -2.00
N ASN A 260 -2.65 -11.28 -3.13
CA ASN A 260 -3.10 -10.63 -4.34
C ASN A 260 -4.05 -11.55 -5.13
N PRO A 261 -4.96 -10.98 -5.92
CA PRO A 261 -5.80 -11.76 -6.83
C PRO A 261 -5.01 -12.59 -7.86
N THR A 262 -5.65 -13.64 -8.40
CA THR A 262 -5.11 -14.50 -9.47
C THR A 262 -5.56 -14.09 -10.88
N SER A 263 -6.32 -13.01 -10.98
CA SER A 263 -6.75 -12.39 -12.23
C SER A 263 -5.59 -11.63 -12.86
N ILE A 264 -5.56 -11.59 -14.20
CA ILE A 264 -4.59 -10.77 -14.94
C ILE A 264 -5.07 -9.32 -14.96
N SER A 265 -4.13 -8.38 -14.84
CA SER A 265 -4.44 -6.95 -14.88
C SER A 265 -5.08 -6.57 -16.22
N ALA A 266 -6.24 -5.92 -16.17
CA ALA A 266 -6.96 -5.42 -17.34
C ALA A 266 -6.29 -4.18 -17.96
N GLU A 267 -5.56 -3.39 -17.16
CA GLU A 267 -4.85 -2.20 -17.64
C GLU A 267 -3.56 -2.58 -18.37
N ARG A 268 -2.83 -3.56 -17.84
CA ARG A 268 -1.56 -4.03 -18.42
C ARG A 268 -1.30 -5.47 -18.01
N ALA A 269 -1.55 -6.41 -18.93
CA ALA A 269 -1.48 -7.83 -18.65
C ALA A 269 -0.04 -8.39 -18.49
N THR A 270 0.95 -7.74 -19.12
CA THR A 270 2.36 -8.16 -19.13
C THR A 270 3.30 -7.01 -18.77
N ILE A 271 4.44 -7.33 -18.19
CA ILE A 271 5.54 -6.38 -17.95
C ILE A 271 6.31 -6.23 -19.27
N PRO A 272 6.48 -5.01 -19.80
CA PRO A 272 7.07 -4.80 -21.11
C PRO A 272 8.51 -5.29 -21.20
N ASP A 273 8.85 -5.83 -22.37
CA ASP A 273 10.15 -6.44 -22.69
C ASP A 273 10.54 -7.60 -21.76
N PHE A 274 9.58 -8.13 -21.01
CA PHE A 274 9.73 -9.38 -20.27
C PHE A 274 9.23 -10.55 -21.14
N VAL A 275 9.55 -11.79 -20.75
CA VAL A 275 9.28 -12.96 -21.61
C VAL A 275 7.79 -13.12 -21.93
N ALA A 276 6.89 -12.93 -20.95
CA ALA A 276 5.45 -12.96 -21.19
C ALA A 276 4.95 -11.89 -22.16
N ASP A 277 5.67 -10.77 -22.32
CA ASP A 277 5.29 -9.65 -23.19
C ASP A 277 5.29 -10.03 -24.67
N GLN A 278 6.06 -11.04 -25.05
CA GLN A 278 6.02 -11.64 -26.39
C GLN A 278 4.63 -12.23 -26.73
N HIS A 279 3.82 -12.47 -25.69
CA HIS A 279 2.46 -12.98 -25.76
C HIS A 279 1.43 -11.98 -25.24
N ALA A 280 1.75 -10.68 -25.16
CA ALA A 280 0.88 -9.64 -24.58
C ALA A 280 -0.55 -9.68 -25.16
N GLU A 281 -0.71 -9.77 -26.48
CA GLU A 281 -2.02 -9.87 -27.17
C GLU A 281 -2.84 -11.09 -26.72
N GLN A 282 -2.17 -12.17 -26.30
CA GLN A 282 -2.83 -13.37 -25.77
C GLN A 282 -3.21 -13.22 -24.29
N PHE A 283 -2.51 -12.38 -23.53
CA PHE A 283 -2.82 -12.09 -22.13
C PHE A 283 -3.85 -10.96 -21.96
N GLU A 284 -3.92 -9.98 -22.89
CA GLU A 284 -4.73 -8.75 -22.86
C GLU A 284 -6.27 -8.92 -22.71
N GLY A 285 -6.78 -10.16 -22.61
CA GLY A 285 -8.19 -10.45 -22.36
C GLY A 285 -8.47 -10.92 -20.93
N GLY A 286 -8.44 -10.02 -19.94
CA GLY A 286 -9.12 -10.07 -18.63
C GLY A 286 -9.31 -11.43 -17.94
N GLY A 287 -8.37 -12.37 -18.10
CA GLY A 287 -8.55 -13.77 -17.74
C GLY A 287 -8.10 -14.10 -16.33
N ARG A 288 -8.70 -15.12 -15.73
CA ARG A 288 -8.23 -15.68 -14.46
C ARG A 288 -7.33 -16.87 -14.74
N ILE A 289 -6.16 -16.93 -14.11
CA ILE A 289 -5.30 -18.11 -14.18
C ILE A 289 -5.99 -19.23 -13.39
N VAL A 290 -6.33 -20.32 -14.07
CA VAL A 290 -6.98 -21.49 -13.47
C VAL A 290 -6.04 -22.67 -13.29
N ALA A 291 -5.00 -22.77 -14.14
CA ALA A 291 -3.97 -23.77 -13.99
C ALA A 291 -2.65 -23.31 -14.60
N LEU A 292 -1.57 -23.92 -14.12
CA LEU A 292 -0.22 -23.79 -14.65
C LEU A 292 0.30 -25.19 -14.99
N GLU A 293 0.92 -25.33 -16.16
CA GLU A 293 1.44 -26.62 -16.64
C GLU A 293 2.89 -26.48 -17.10
N ALA A 294 3.78 -27.30 -16.53
CA ALA A 294 5.19 -27.36 -16.87
C ALA A 294 5.76 -28.74 -16.52
N GLY A 295 6.75 -29.22 -17.27
CA GLY A 295 7.44 -30.48 -16.95
C GLY A 295 6.55 -31.73 -16.94
N GLY A 296 5.35 -31.69 -17.52
CA GLY A 296 4.34 -32.76 -17.44
C GLY A 296 3.47 -32.74 -16.18
N GLU A 297 3.66 -31.77 -15.30
CA GLU A 297 2.84 -31.49 -14.13
C GLU A 297 1.79 -30.41 -14.43
N ARG A 298 0.63 -30.50 -13.76
CA ARG A 298 -0.43 -29.51 -13.80
C ARG A 298 -0.78 -29.09 -12.39
N THR A 299 -0.57 -27.81 -12.09
CA THR A 299 -0.97 -27.18 -10.83
C THR A 299 -2.30 -26.46 -11.05
N GLU A 300 -3.36 -26.89 -10.36
CA GLU A 300 -4.61 -26.11 -10.30
C GLU A 300 -4.39 -24.87 -9.43
N VAL A 301 -4.86 -23.71 -9.92
CA VAL A 301 -4.63 -22.43 -9.28
C VAL A 301 -5.89 -22.01 -8.50
N HIS A 302 -5.79 -22.10 -7.18
CA HIS A 302 -6.83 -21.64 -6.25
C HIS A 302 -6.42 -20.36 -5.53
N SER A 303 -5.11 -20.10 -5.47
CA SER A 303 -4.51 -18.97 -4.79
C SER A 303 -3.29 -18.46 -5.54
N PHE A 304 -2.87 -17.24 -5.24
CA PHE A 304 -1.62 -16.72 -5.78
C PHE A 304 -0.37 -17.47 -5.26
N ALA A 305 -0.47 -18.14 -4.11
CA ALA A 305 0.60 -19.02 -3.62
C ALA A 305 0.80 -20.24 -4.55
N ASP A 306 -0.27 -20.78 -5.15
CA ASP A 306 -0.17 -21.86 -6.13
C ASP A 306 0.60 -21.41 -7.37
N ILE A 307 0.35 -20.18 -7.85
CA ILE A 307 1.06 -19.58 -8.97
C ILE A 307 2.56 -19.50 -8.67
N LYS A 308 2.92 -18.91 -7.52
CA LYS A 308 4.32 -18.77 -7.11
C LYS A 308 5.04 -20.11 -7.03
N ARG A 309 4.44 -21.09 -6.34
CA ARG A 309 5.03 -22.44 -6.17
C ARG A 309 5.33 -23.09 -7.52
N ALA A 310 4.38 -23.07 -8.45
CA ALA A 310 4.57 -23.64 -9.78
C ALA A 310 5.66 -22.91 -10.58
N LEU A 311 5.71 -21.57 -10.53
CA LEU A 311 6.73 -20.80 -11.23
C LEU A 311 8.15 -21.05 -10.71
N ILE A 312 8.29 -21.29 -9.41
CA ILE A 312 9.58 -21.58 -8.77
C ILE A 312 10.03 -23.00 -9.11
N ALA A 313 9.15 -23.99 -8.93
CA ALA A 313 9.46 -25.40 -9.15
C ALA A 313 9.90 -25.69 -10.60
N HIS A 314 9.40 -24.90 -11.55
CA HIS A 314 9.67 -25.05 -12.97
C HIS A 314 10.36 -23.82 -13.59
N ARG A 315 11.19 -23.11 -12.83
CA ARG A 315 11.78 -21.81 -13.23
C ARG A 315 12.60 -21.88 -14.54
N ASP A 316 13.21 -23.02 -14.82
CA ASP A 316 14.08 -23.30 -15.97
C ASP A 316 13.36 -24.02 -17.13
N GLN A 317 12.04 -24.26 -17.01
CA GLN A 317 11.24 -24.97 -18.01
C GLN A 317 10.17 -24.04 -18.62
N PRO A 318 9.73 -24.22 -19.87
CA PRO A 318 8.57 -23.49 -20.39
C PRO A 318 7.33 -23.71 -19.52
N MET A 319 6.53 -22.66 -19.32
CA MET A 319 5.34 -22.68 -18.46
C MET A 319 4.12 -22.32 -19.28
N THR A 320 3.12 -23.19 -19.29
CA THR A 320 1.83 -22.93 -19.91
C THR A 320 0.84 -22.37 -18.89
N TYR A 321 0.36 -21.16 -19.15
CA TYR A 321 -0.72 -20.51 -18.42
C TYR A 321 -2.06 -20.92 -19.02
N VAL A 322 -2.94 -21.49 -18.19
CA VAL A 322 -4.32 -21.80 -18.57
C VAL A 322 -5.23 -20.73 -18.00
N LEU A 323 -5.84 -19.95 -18.88
CA LEU A 323 -6.71 -18.82 -18.52
C LEU A 323 -8.17 -19.18 -18.76
N ASP A 324 -9.03 -18.80 -17.82
CA ASP A 324 -10.48 -18.80 -17.97
C ASP A 324 -10.96 -17.38 -18.34
N ARG A 325 -11.70 -17.29 -19.44
CA ARG A 325 -12.26 -16.04 -19.99
C ARG A 325 -13.79 -15.98 -19.91
N SER A 326 -14.42 -16.89 -19.17
CA SER A 326 -15.88 -16.85 -18.99
C SER A 326 -16.29 -15.69 -18.08
N SER A 327 -16.67 -14.57 -18.71
CA SER A 327 -17.37 -13.36 -18.21
C SER A 327 -17.34 -13.05 -16.71
N ASP A 328 -16.62 -11.99 -16.33
CA ASP A 328 -16.95 -10.86 -15.40
C ASP A 328 -17.81 -11.02 -14.13
N SER A 329 -18.28 -12.21 -13.73
CA SER A 329 -18.98 -12.39 -12.46
C SER A 329 -18.03 -12.93 -11.41
N ALA A 330 -17.80 -12.14 -10.35
CA ALA A 330 -17.08 -12.47 -9.12
C ALA A 330 -17.65 -13.68 -8.33
N GLU A 331 -18.54 -14.48 -8.93
CA GLU A 331 -19.17 -15.68 -8.38
C GLU A 331 -19.10 -16.81 -9.41
N ALA A 332 -17.92 -17.40 -9.60
CA ALA A 332 -17.81 -18.68 -10.28
C ALA A 332 -17.14 -19.69 -9.33
N ASP A 333 -17.95 -20.59 -8.81
CA ASP A 333 -17.55 -21.79 -8.09
C ASP A 333 -16.49 -22.56 -8.91
N SER A 334 -15.33 -22.84 -8.32
CA SER A 334 -14.12 -23.32 -8.99
C SER A 334 -14.22 -24.76 -9.53
N SER A 335 -15.40 -25.37 -9.48
CA SER A 335 -15.60 -26.80 -9.67
C SER A 335 -16.12 -27.21 -11.06
N ALA A 336 -16.37 -26.26 -11.98
CA ALA A 336 -16.82 -26.60 -13.33
C ALA A 336 -16.30 -25.65 -14.42
N VAL A 337 -15.00 -25.73 -14.73
CA VAL A 337 -14.46 -25.16 -15.99
C VAL A 337 -14.97 -26.01 -17.14
N THR A 338 -16.00 -25.55 -17.86
CA THR A 338 -16.35 -26.16 -19.16
C THR A 338 -15.26 -25.79 -20.17
N ALA A 339 -14.68 -26.81 -20.82
CA ALA A 339 -13.51 -26.72 -21.71
C ALA A 339 -13.65 -25.79 -22.96
N SER A 340 -14.74 -25.04 -23.08
CA SER A 340 -15.08 -24.30 -24.29
C SER A 340 -14.56 -22.85 -24.35
N ASN A 341 -14.01 -22.30 -23.25
CA ASN A 341 -13.56 -20.89 -23.16
C ASN A 341 -12.14 -20.70 -22.57
N SER A 342 -11.34 -21.76 -22.43
CA SER A 342 -9.98 -21.65 -21.88
C SER A 342 -8.94 -21.30 -22.95
N VAL A 343 -8.00 -20.42 -22.59
CA VAL A 343 -6.85 -20.04 -23.44
C VAL A 343 -5.58 -20.58 -22.80
N ARG A 344 -4.68 -21.14 -23.61
CA ARG A 344 -3.41 -21.71 -23.17
C ARG A 344 -2.27 -20.93 -23.79
N ILE A 345 -1.38 -20.40 -22.96
CA ILE A 345 -0.27 -19.53 -23.38
C ILE A 345 1.01 -20.12 -22.81
N GLU A 346 1.87 -20.64 -23.67
CA GLU A 346 3.20 -21.11 -23.27
C GLU A 346 4.15 -19.92 -23.23
N VAL A 347 4.88 -19.75 -22.12
CA VAL A 347 5.85 -18.69 -21.89
C VAL A 347 7.19 -19.33 -21.55
N ASP A 348 8.23 -18.93 -22.27
CA ASP A 348 9.59 -19.43 -22.05
C ASP A 348 10.14 -19.11 -20.65
N PRO A 349 11.17 -19.84 -20.18
CA PRO A 349 11.94 -19.44 -19.00
C PRO A 349 12.46 -18.00 -19.12
N ALA A 350 12.48 -17.27 -18.01
CA ALA A 350 13.01 -15.91 -17.98
C ALA A 350 14.42 -15.91 -17.39
N PRO A 351 15.48 -15.69 -18.18
CA PRO A 351 16.83 -15.55 -17.64
C PRO A 351 16.87 -14.43 -16.58
N LEU A 352 17.59 -14.68 -15.48
CA LEU A 352 17.81 -13.68 -14.45
C LEU A 352 18.61 -12.53 -15.05
N ARG A 353 18.17 -11.29 -14.82
CA ARG A 353 18.88 -10.10 -15.27
C ARG A 353 19.75 -9.60 -14.13
N GLN A 354 21.04 -9.45 -14.38
CA GLN A 354 22.01 -9.08 -13.35
C GLN A 354 23.12 -8.18 -13.90
N LEU A 355 23.84 -7.52 -13.00
CA LEU A 355 25.09 -6.86 -13.34
C LEU A 355 26.25 -7.87 -13.21
N PRO A 356 27.34 -7.70 -13.98
CA PRO A 356 28.50 -8.58 -13.94
C PRO A 356 29.41 -8.35 -12.71
N VAL A 357 28.82 -8.07 -11.54
CA VAL A 357 29.50 -7.81 -10.26
C VAL A 357 28.81 -8.57 -9.13
N GLY A 358 29.58 -9.08 -8.19
CA GLY A 358 29.07 -9.73 -6.99
C GLY A 358 29.29 -8.85 -5.76
N PHE A 359 28.22 -8.58 -5.03
CA PHE A 359 28.30 -7.89 -3.74
C PHE A 359 28.69 -8.86 -2.63
N GLN A 360 29.46 -8.37 -1.66
CA GLN A 360 29.96 -9.16 -0.54
C GLN A 360 28.82 -9.56 0.40
N VAL A 361 28.75 -10.85 0.68
CA VAL A 361 27.91 -11.45 1.72
C VAL A 361 28.54 -11.19 3.08
N ASP A 362 27.74 -10.74 4.04
CA ASP A 362 28.16 -10.47 5.41
C ASP A 362 27.29 -11.26 6.41
N GLU A 363 27.11 -10.76 7.63
CA GLU A 363 26.48 -11.49 8.71
C GLU A 363 25.02 -11.86 8.45
N ILE A 364 24.62 -13.01 8.98
CA ILE A 364 23.23 -13.40 9.13
C ILE A 364 22.57 -12.44 10.13
N VAL A 365 21.57 -11.69 9.68
CA VAL A 365 20.81 -10.72 10.50
C VAL A 365 19.52 -11.31 11.05
N SER A 366 19.01 -12.36 10.41
CA SER A 366 17.79 -13.03 10.83
C SER A 366 17.77 -14.52 10.49
N ILE A 367 17.10 -15.30 11.32
CA ILE A 367 16.86 -16.73 11.13
C ILE A 367 15.41 -16.99 11.49
N GLN A 368 14.74 -17.75 10.64
CA GLN A 368 13.37 -18.19 10.88
C GLN A 368 13.34 -19.43 11.79
N ASN A 369 12.46 -19.41 12.78
CA ASN A 369 12.28 -20.52 13.71
C ASN A 369 11.89 -21.82 12.99
N ASN A 370 12.52 -22.91 13.41
CA ASN A 370 12.38 -24.23 12.81
C ASN A 370 12.78 -24.30 11.33
N SER A 371 13.53 -23.35 10.77
CA SER A 371 14.07 -23.46 9.42
C SER A 371 15.23 -24.47 9.33
N PRO A 372 15.68 -24.86 8.13
CA PRO A 372 16.91 -25.65 7.99
C PRO A 372 18.12 -25.02 8.68
N ALA A 373 18.30 -23.70 8.58
CA ALA A 373 19.39 -22.98 9.23
C ALA A 373 19.30 -23.02 10.76
N ASP A 374 18.10 -22.81 11.32
CA ASP A 374 17.86 -22.87 12.76
C ASP A 374 18.15 -24.26 13.33
N ARG A 375 17.63 -25.31 12.67
CA ARG A 375 17.86 -26.71 13.07
C ARG A 375 19.33 -27.12 12.98
N ALA A 376 20.07 -26.54 12.04
CA ALA A 376 21.51 -26.73 11.90
C ALA A 376 22.32 -25.95 12.97
N GLY A 377 21.70 -24.98 13.65
CA GLY A 377 22.35 -24.19 14.68
C GLY A 377 23.22 -23.05 14.14
N LEU A 378 22.94 -22.58 12.91
CA LEU A 378 23.37 -21.27 12.45
C LEU A 378 22.73 -20.18 13.33
N ARG A 379 23.39 -19.03 13.45
CA ARG A 379 23.00 -17.95 14.36
C ARG A 379 23.14 -16.59 13.70
N LYS A 380 22.41 -15.62 14.23
CA LYS A 380 22.66 -14.21 13.91
C LYS A 380 24.11 -13.84 14.24
N GLY A 381 24.78 -13.12 13.35
CA GLY A 381 26.20 -12.78 13.43
C GLY A 381 27.16 -13.80 12.82
N ASP A 382 26.68 -14.96 12.35
CA ASP A 382 27.50 -15.87 11.55
C ASP A 382 27.67 -15.29 10.13
N VAL A 383 28.86 -15.38 9.53
CA VAL A 383 29.13 -14.91 8.16
C VAL A 383 29.32 -16.12 7.25
N LEU A 384 28.52 -16.23 6.19
CA LEU A 384 28.62 -17.34 5.24
C LEU A 384 29.90 -17.22 4.40
N LEU A 385 30.65 -18.31 4.29
CA LEU A 385 31.85 -18.40 3.43
C LEU A 385 31.57 -19.22 2.17
N SER A 386 30.87 -20.34 2.32
CA SER A 386 30.42 -21.15 1.19
C SER A 386 29.19 -22.00 1.54
N VAL A 387 28.40 -22.35 0.53
CA VAL A 387 27.27 -23.29 0.66
C VAL A 387 27.36 -24.32 -0.45
N GLY A 388 27.42 -25.61 -0.10
CA GLY A 388 27.55 -26.68 -1.10
C GLY A 388 28.82 -26.59 -1.94
N GLY A 389 29.88 -25.99 -1.40
CA GLY A 389 31.14 -25.73 -2.11
C GLY A 389 31.12 -24.48 -3.01
N VAL A 390 30.00 -23.77 -3.11
CA VAL A 390 29.92 -22.50 -3.84
C VAL A 390 30.30 -21.35 -2.91
N PRO A 391 31.32 -20.53 -3.25
CA PRO A 391 31.73 -19.39 -2.44
C PRO A 391 30.61 -18.35 -2.29
N ALA A 392 30.49 -17.77 -1.09
CA ALA A 392 29.55 -16.69 -0.79
C ALA A 392 30.10 -15.31 -1.21
N ASN A 393 30.54 -15.17 -2.47
CA ASN A 393 31.15 -13.96 -3.02
C ASN A 393 30.24 -13.19 -3.99
N ASN A 394 28.95 -13.54 -4.01
CA ASN A 394 27.91 -12.80 -4.70
C ASN A 394 26.59 -12.93 -3.94
N ALA A 395 26.17 -11.85 -3.28
CA ALA A 395 24.95 -11.79 -2.50
C ALA A 395 23.67 -12.11 -3.31
N PHE A 396 23.64 -11.81 -4.61
CA PHE A 396 22.43 -11.98 -5.43
C PHE A 396 22.37 -13.32 -6.15
N GLU A 397 23.51 -13.95 -6.43
CA GLU A 397 23.54 -15.30 -7.01
C GLU A 397 23.44 -16.40 -5.95
N LEU A 398 23.98 -16.18 -4.75
CA LEU A 398 24.02 -17.21 -3.69
C LEU A 398 22.64 -17.80 -3.37
N PRO A 399 21.54 -17.03 -3.19
CA PRO A 399 20.22 -17.60 -2.96
C PRO A 399 19.80 -18.56 -4.08
N HIS A 400 19.98 -18.15 -5.35
CA HIS A 400 19.57 -18.94 -6.51
C HIS A 400 20.31 -20.28 -6.64
N VAL A 401 21.59 -20.30 -6.26
CA VAL A 401 22.42 -21.50 -6.18
C VAL A 401 21.90 -22.42 -5.09
N VAL A 402 21.69 -21.90 -3.89
CA VAL A 402 21.26 -22.72 -2.74
C VAL A 402 19.87 -23.33 -2.98
N ASP A 403 19.00 -22.62 -3.68
CA ASP A 403 17.67 -23.15 -4.03
C ASP A 403 17.73 -24.33 -5.02
N GLN A 404 18.74 -24.39 -5.91
CA GLN A 404 18.94 -25.56 -6.78
C GLN A 404 19.40 -26.80 -6.01
N LEU A 405 19.94 -26.59 -4.81
CA LEU A 405 20.40 -27.64 -3.92
C LEU A 405 19.31 -28.09 -2.95
N ALA A 406 18.07 -27.59 -3.08
CA ALA A 406 16.96 -28.00 -2.24
C ALA A 406 16.72 -29.52 -2.30
N GLY A 407 16.51 -30.12 -1.13
CA GLY A 407 16.39 -31.58 -0.95
C GLY A 407 17.72 -32.34 -0.96
N GLN A 408 18.86 -31.66 -1.13
CA GLN A 408 20.19 -32.25 -1.02
C GLN A 408 20.87 -31.80 0.27
N THR A 409 21.50 -32.72 1.00
CA THR A 409 22.34 -32.33 2.14
C THR A 409 23.61 -31.67 1.62
N VAL A 410 23.85 -30.42 2.03
CA VAL A 410 25.01 -29.62 1.65
C VAL A 410 25.74 -29.10 2.88
N THR A 411 27.06 -29.00 2.78
CA THR A 411 27.86 -28.39 3.84
C THR A 411 27.87 -26.88 3.68
N VAL A 412 27.55 -26.18 4.76
CA VAL A 412 27.68 -24.72 4.92
C VAL A 412 28.95 -24.44 5.69
N GLU A 413 29.86 -23.66 5.13
CA GLU A 413 31.04 -23.13 5.80
C GLU A 413 30.78 -21.67 6.21
N PHE A 414 31.07 -21.33 7.46
CA PHE A 414 30.77 -20.00 8.00
C PHE A 414 31.77 -19.58 9.07
N LEU A 415 31.89 -18.28 9.30
CA LEU A 415 32.61 -17.71 10.43
C LEU A 415 31.67 -17.48 11.59
N ARG A 416 32.11 -17.86 12.79
CA ARG A 416 31.51 -17.42 14.05
C ARG A 416 32.56 -16.68 14.86
N GLY A 417 32.48 -15.35 14.87
CA GLY A 417 33.58 -14.52 15.33
C GLY A 417 34.77 -14.63 14.37
N THR A 418 35.88 -15.23 14.82
CA THR A 418 37.08 -15.45 13.99
C THR A 418 37.31 -16.92 13.63
N GLU A 419 36.44 -17.83 14.10
CA GLU A 419 36.59 -19.26 13.91
C GLU A 419 35.76 -19.73 12.71
N THR A 420 36.41 -20.40 11.76
CA THR A 420 35.73 -21.10 10.66
C THR A 420 35.09 -22.38 11.18
N ARG A 421 33.82 -22.57 10.86
CA ARG A 421 33.00 -23.73 11.23
C ARG A 421 32.26 -24.26 10.01
N THR A 422 31.86 -25.51 10.10
CA THR A 422 31.05 -26.17 9.08
C THR A 422 29.84 -26.83 9.70
N VAL A 423 28.74 -26.87 8.97
CA VAL A 423 27.53 -27.61 9.34
C VAL A 423 26.83 -28.15 8.12
N ASP A 424 26.28 -29.36 8.21
CA ASP A 424 25.47 -29.94 7.14
C ASP A 424 24.02 -29.49 7.28
N VAL A 425 23.44 -29.03 6.17
CA VAL A 425 22.07 -28.52 6.10
C VAL A 425 21.40 -29.06 4.85
N GLU A 426 20.11 -29.36 4.93
CA GLU A 426 19.29 -29.70 3.77
C GLU A 426 18.37 -28.50 3.47
N PRO A 427 18.62 -27.73 2.39
CA PRO A 427 17.75 -26.62 2.01
C PRO A 427 16.38 -27.16 1.59
N VAL A 428 15.32 -26.44 1.95
CA VAL A 428 13.94 -26.82 1.67
C VAL A 428 13.20 -25.60 1.14
N MET A 429 12.66 -25.68 -0.07
CA MET A 429 11.87 -24.58 -0.65
C MET A 429 10.61 -24.34 0.19
N PRO A 430 10.46 -23.16 0.82
CA PRO A 430 9.29 -22.85 1.61
C PRO A 430 8.09 -22.51 0.72
N GLU A 431 6.88 -22.63 1.26
CA GLU A 431 5.63 -22.33 0.56
C GLU A 431 5.43 -20.83 0.29
N ASP A 432 6.10 -19.95 1.03
CA ASP A 432 5.98 -18.48 1.00
C ASP A 432 7.19 -17.74 0.38
N TYR A 433 7.94 -18.43 -0.48
CA TYR A 433 9.26 -18.06 -1.00
C TYR A 433 9.46 -16.65 -1.61
N GLU A 434 8.44 -15.92 -2.08
CA GLU A 434 8.65 -14.60 -2.73
C GLU A 434 8.16 -13.41 -1.89
N ALA A 435 8.21 -13.48 -0.57
CA ALA A 435 7.98 -12.28 0.21
C ALA A 435 9.26 -11.41 0.13
N ASP A 436 9.13 -10.18 -0.37
CA ASP A 436 10.27 -9.27 -0.48
C ASP A 436 10.75 -8.83 0.92
N PRO A 437 12.07 -8.72 1.15
CA PRO A 437 12.59 -8.20 2.39
C PRO A 437 12.20 -6.72 2.56
N MET A 438 12.05 -6.30 3.81
CA MET A 438 11.73 -4.92 4.15
C MET A 438 12.95 -3.96 4.08
N SER A 439 14.14 -4.53 3.90
CA SER A 439 15.43 -3.85 3.98
C SER A 439 16.05 -3.69 2.58
N THR A 440 16.88 -2.66 2.41
CA THR A 440 17.55 -2.36 1.14
C THR A 440 18.89 -3.07 0.97
N ASN A 441 19.32 -3.81 1.98
CA ASN A 441 20.58 -4.53 2.01
C ASN A 441 20.45 -5.97 2.47
N ASP A 442 19.31 -6.38 3.03
CA ASP A 442 19.18 -7.73 3.57
C ASP A 442 18.62 -8.68 2.50
N VAL A 443 19.31 -9.78 2.26
CA VAL A 443 19.00 -10.76 1.22
C VAL A 443 18.59 -12.08 1.89
N PRO A 444 17.39 -12.61 1.59
CA PRO A 444 16.95 -13.89 2.12
C PRO A 444 17.56 -15.06 1.34
N ILE A 445 17.92 -16.13 2.06
CA ILE A 445 18.04 -17.48 1.49
C ILE A 445 16.83 -18.26 1.99
N HIS A 446 15.72 -18.18 1.26
CA HIS A 446 14.44 -18.76 1.65
C HIS A 446 14.54 -20.26 1.91
N SER A 447 15.30 -20.99 1.08
CA SER A 447 15.48 -22.43 1.25
C SER A 447 16.24 -22.83 2.51
N LEU A 448 17.02 -21.93 3.12
CA LEU A 448 17.64 -22.14 4.42
C LEU A 448 16.84 -21.50 5.56
N GLY A 449 15.90 -20.59 5.25
CA GLY A 449 15.17 -19.78 6.22
C GLY A 449 16.09 -18.89 7.07
N LEU A 450 16.99 -18.18 6.39
CA LEU A 450 17.84 -17.14 6.97
C LEU A 450 17.85 -15.88 6.09
N VAL A 451 18.29 -14.77 6.67
CA VAL A 451 18.53 -13.50 5.96
C VAL A 451 19.92 -13.02 6.35
N PHE A 452 20.73 -12.66 5.36
CA PHE A 452 22.06 -12.08 5.57
C PHE A 452 22.12 -10.65 5.04
N HIS A 453 23.11 -9.88 5.50
CA HIS A 453 23.36 -8.54 5.01
C HIS A 453 24.27 -8.57 3.77
N ALA A 454 23.85 -7.92 2.68
CA ALA A 454 24.70 -7.60 1.55
C ALA A 454 25.34 -6.23 1.78
N THR A 455 26.66 -6.20 1.86
CA THR A 455 27.39 -4.94 2.04
C THR A 455 27.40 -4.16 0.73
N ASN A 456 27.81 -2.90 0.81
CA ASN A 456 28.06 -2.07 -0.38
C ASN A 456 29.38 -2.43 -1.09
N GLU A 457 30.20 -3.34 -0.54
CA GLU A 457 31.50 -3.72 -1.08
C GLU A 457 31.37 -4.81 -2.14
N LEU A 458 32.13 -4.69 -3.23
CA LEU A 458 32.22 -5.73 -4.25
C LEU A 458 33.13 -6.86 -3.79
N ALA A 459 32.62 -8.09 -3.82
CA ALA A 459 33.39 -9.31 -3.58
C ALA A 459 34.00 -9.90 -4.85
N SER A 460 33.34 -9.70 -5.99
CA SER A 460 33.77 -10.27 -7.27
C SER A 460 33.33 -9.43 -8.45
N ILE A 461 34.04 -9.58 -9.58
CA ILE A 461 33.72 -8.96 -10.86
C ILE A 461 33.94 -10.01 -11.92
N ASN A 462 33.01 -10.13 -12.86
CA ASN A 462 33.19 -11.05 -13.98
C ASN A 462 34.46 -10.65 -14.76
N PRO A 463 35.42 -11.57 -14.99
CA PRO A 463 36.70 -11.27 -15.64
C PRO A 463 36.58 -10.58 -17.00
N GLU A 464 35.51 -10.82 -17.76
CA GLU A 464 35.27 -10.17 -19.05
C GLU A 464 35.07 -8.64 -18.93
N PHE A 465 34.65 -8.19 -17.75
CA PHE A 465 34.34 -6.79 -17.42
C PHE A 465 35.40 -6.15 -16.52
N SER A 466 36.49 -6.87 -16.20
CA SER A 466 37.60 -6.39 -15.36
C SER A 466 38.32 -5.15 -15.92
N SER A 467 38.16 -4.85 -17.21
CA SER A 467 38.73 -3.65 -17.85
C SER A 467 38.01 -2.33 -17.52
N LEU A 468 36.89 -2.38 -16.78
CA LEU A 468 36.02 -1.22 -16.51
C LEU A 468 36.43 -0.42 -15.27
N GLY A 469 37.56 -0.75 -14.63
CA GLY A 469 38.16 0.02 -13.53
C GLY A 469 37.62 -0.31 -12.13
N LEU A 470 36.57 -1.13 -12.03
CA LEU A 470 36.11 -1.71 -10.77
C LEU A 470 37.03 -2.86 -10.35
N GLU A 471 37.24 -3.00 -9.05
CA GLU A 471 38.00 -4.07 -8.41
C GLU A 471 37.22 -4.62 -7.20
N PRO A 472 37.40 -5.91 -6.84
CA PRO A 472 36.95 -6.41 -5.54
C PRO A 472 37.51 -5.54 -4.40
N GLY A 473 36.66 -5.18 -3.45
CA GLY A 473 36.96 -4.23 -2.38
C GLY A 473 36.46 -2.80 -2.63
N ASP A 474 35.97 -2.49 -3.83
CA ASP A 474 35.34 -1.20 -4.11
C ASP A 474 33.98 -1.09 -3.40
N GLU A 475 33.75 0.01 -2.69
CA GLU A 475 32.47 0.32 -2.04
C GLU A 475 31.57 1.08 -3.01
N ILE A 476 30.43 0.52 -3.41
CA ILE A 476 29.45 1.20 -4.24
C ILE A 476 28.67 2.20 -3.39
N VAL A 477 28.62 3.45 -3.85
CA VAL A 477 27.97 4.56 -3.12
C VAL A 477 26.67 5.01 -3.78
N GLY A 478 26.36 4.49 -4.96
CA GLY A 478 25.13 4.77 -5.67
C GLY A 478 25.22 4.43 -7.15
N PHE A 479 24.10 4.61 -7.85
CA PHE A 479 24.01 4.35 -9.29
C PHE A 479 23.07 5.31 -10.02
N ASP A 480 23.25 5.41 -11.34
CA ASP A 480 22.32 6.03 -12.28
C ASP A 480 22.12 5.12 -13.50
N ILE A 481 21.03 5.33 -14.23
CA ILE A 481 20.80 4.71 -15.54
C ILE A 481 21.31 5.66 -16.61
N VAL A 482 22.19 5.16 -17.48
CA VAL A 482 22.76 5.96 -18.57
C VAL A 482 21.73 6.05 -19.69
N THR A 483 21.25 7.26 -19.92
CA THR A 483 20.29 7.59 -20.99
C THR A 483 20.89 8.65 -21.90
N SER A 484 20.62 8.59 -23.20
CA SER A 484 21.09 9.56 -24.19
C SER A 484 20.41 10.93 -24.05
N SER A 485 19.22 10.99 -23.44
CA SER A 485 18.48 12.24 -23.23
C SER A 485 17.50 12.17 -22.05
N ALA A 486 17.07 13.34 -21.56
CA ALA A 486 16.01 13.44 -20.55
C ALA A 486 14.66 12.91 -21.03
N LYS A 487 14.42 12.92 -22.36
CA LYS A 487 13.21 12.37 -22.96
C LYS A 487 13.20 10.85 -22.86
N GLU A 488 14.29 10.19 -23.25
CA GLU A 488 14.44 8.73 -23.12
C GLU A 488 14.29 8.30 -21.66
N ARG A 489 14.87 9.06 -20.72
CA ARG A 489 14.68 8.82 -19.29
C ARG A 489 13.20 8.86 -18.88
N ALA A 490 12.47 9.91 -19.28
CA ALA A 490 11.04 10.01 -18.97
C ALA A 490 10.22 8.87 -19.59
N GLU A 491 10.56 8.45 -20.82
CA GLU A 491 9.91 7.31 -21.49
C GLU A 491 10.16 5.99 -20.74
N LEU A 492 11.37 5.78 -20.20
CA LEU A 492 11.67 4.62 -19.34
C LEU A 492 10.91 4.71 -18.00
N GLU A 493 10.87 5.88 -17.36
CA GLU A 493 10.15 6.09 -16.10
C GLU A 493 8.66 5.79 -16.26
N GLU A 494 8.06 6.26 -17.36
CA GLU A 494 6.66 5.99 -17.71
C GLU A 494 6.43 4.51 -18.05
N LYS A 495 7.29 3.92 -18.89
CA LYS A 495 7.13 2.54 -19.34
C LYS A 495 7.27 1.53 -18.22
N TYR A 496 8.21 1.71 -17.29
CA TYR A 496 8.49 0.74 -16.22
C TYR A 496 8.00 1.19 -14.83
N HIS A 497 7.30 2.32 -14.74
CA HIS A 497 6.81 2.89 -13.47
C HIS A 497 7.88 2.95 -12.37
N THR A 498 9.11 3.31 -12.76
CA THR A 498 10.26 3.38 -11.87
C THR A 498 10.83 4.79 -11.87
N LEU A 499 11.30 5.28 -10.71
CA LEU A 499 11.95 6.58 -10.60
C LEU A 499 13.42 6.43 -11.01
N ILE A 500 13.80 7.02 -12.14
CA ILE A 500 15.13 6.89 -12.74
C ILE A 500 15.87 8.20 -12.50
N ARG A 501 16.32 8.42 -11.27
CA ARG A 501 17.27 9.49 -10.92
C ARG A 501 18.48 8.86 -10.28
N TRP A 502 19.57 9.63 -10.16
CA TRP A 502 20.69 9.26 -9.31
C TRP A 502 20.19 8.76 -7.95
N ILE A 503 20.54 7.52 -7.60
CA ILE A 503 20.20 6.88 -6.33
C ILE A 503 21.50 6.74 -5.54
N GLU A 504 21.63 7.55 -4.49
CA GLU A 504 22.70 7.41 -3.51
C GLU A 504 22.35 6.27 -2.54
N PHE A 505 23.33 5.42 -2.25
CA PHE A 505 23.17 4.37 -1.25
C PHE A 505 23.06 4.99 0.15
N SER A 506 22.06 4.55 0.89
CA SER A 506 21.72 5.02 2.23
C SER A 506 20.84 3.97 2.93
N ASP A 507 20.31 4.27 4.12
CA ASP A 507 19.29 3.43 4.80
C ASP A 507 17.97 3.21 4.01
N ARG A 508 17.87 3.73 2.77
CA ARG A 508 16.68 3.72 1.93
C ARG A 508 16.93 3.14 0.54
N ALA A 509 18.18 2.93 0.18
CA ALA A 509 18.58 2.41 -1.10
C ALA A 509 19.94 1.75 -0.95
N GLY A 510 20.09 0.55 -1.47
CA GLY A 510 21.33 -0.20 -1.34
C GLY A 510 21.49 -1.20 -2.48
N PRO A 511 22.34 -2.21 -2.31
CA PRO A 511 22.56 -3.27 -3.28
C PRO A 511 21.25 -3.94 -3.72
N VAL A 512 20.31 -4.23 -2.80
CA VAL A 512 19.02 -4.86 -3.15
C VAL A 512 18.17 -3.94 -4.03
N THR A 513 18.26 -2.61 -3.81
CA THR A 513 17.57 -1.63 -4.66
C THR A 513 18.17 -1.60 -6.07
N LEU A 514 19.49 -1.68 -6.18
CA LEU A 514 20.16 -1.80 -7.48
C LEU A 514 19.74 -3.07 -8.20
N ASP A 515 19.76 -4.22 -7.51
CA ASP A 515 19.37 -5.52 -8.05
C ASP A 515 17.91 -5.53 -8.55
N ASP A 516 16.97 -5.01 -7.76
CA ASP A 516 15.56 -4.88 -8.16
C ASP A 516 15.37 -3.99 -9.40
N VAL A 517 16.11 -2.87 -9.51
CA VAL A 517 16.04 -2.01 -10.70
C VAL A 517 16.64 -2.71 -11.93
N VAL A 518 17.76 -3.43 -11.76
CA VAL A 518 18.39 -4.22 -12.84
C VAL A 518 17.45 -5.31 -13.33
N GLY A 519 16.77 -6.00 -12.41
CA GLY A 519 15.79 -7.06 -12.71
C GLY A 519 14.59 -6.58 -13.53
N ARG A 520 14.19 -5.31 -13.39
CA ARG A 520 13.03 -4.73 -14.07
C ARG A 520 13.32 -4.21 -15.47
N LEU A 521 14.55 -3.75 -15.72
CA LEU A 521 14.92 -3.12 -16.99
C LEU A 521 15.41 -4.13 -18.03
N PRO A 522 15.35 -3.81 -19.34
CA PRO A 522 15.82 -4.71 -20.38
C PRO A 522 17.31 -5.05 -20.24
N VAL A 523 17.68 -6.23 -20.75
CA VAL A 523 19.08 -6.64 -20.88
C VAL A 523 19.83 -5.65 -21.79
N GLY A 524 21.07 -5.31 -21.43
CA GLY A 524 21.89 -4.33 -22.14
C GLY A 524 21.70 -2.88 -21.65
N THR A 525 20.77 -2.64 -20.71
CA THR A 525 20.62 -1.33 -20.06
C THR A 525 21.92 -0.96 -19.36
N GLN A 526 22.37 0.28 -19.58
CA GLN A 526 23.63 0.79 -19.07
C GLN A 526 23.44 1.44 -17.70
N PHE A 527 24.19 0.98 -16.71
CA PHE A 527 24.19 1.47 -15.34
C PHE A 527 25.54 2.11 -15.03
N LYS A 528 25.51 3.37 -14.60
CA LYS A 528 26.69 4.06 -14.09
C LYS A 528 26.75 3.91 -12.58
N LEU A 529 27.69 3.09 -12.11
CA LEU A 529 27.98 2.93 -10.69
C LEU A 529 29.01 3.97 -10.25
N THR A 530 28.77 4.62 -9.11
CA THR A 530 29.81 5.39 -8.43
C THR A 530 30.35 4.54 -7.30
N TYR A 531 31.67 4.47 -7.20
CA TYR A 531 32.35 3.66 -6.20
C TYR A 531 33.42 4.46 -5.46
N ARG A 532 33.77 4.00 -4.28
CA ARG A 532 34.81 4.55 -3.43
C ARG A 532 35.89 3.51 -3.20
N ARG A 533 37.14 3.89 -3.44
CA ARG A 533 38.34 3.10 -3.17
C ARG A 533 39.23 3.90 -2.21
N GLY A 534 39.14 3.61 -0.91
CA GLY A 534 39.76 4.43 0.11
C GLY A 534 39.20 5.86 0.10
N ASN A 535 40.02 6.85 -0.27
CA ASN A 535 39.58 8.24 -0.39
C ASN A 535 39.21 8.66 -1.82
N ASP A 536 39.47 7.80 -2.81
CA ASP A 536 39.21 8.10 -4.21
C ASP A 536 37.77 7.70 -4.58
N VAL A 537 37.12 8.53 -5.38
CA VAL A 537 35.78 8.27 -5.92
C VAL A 537 35.90 8.09 -7.43
N GLY A 538 35.40 6.97 -7.94
CA GLY A 538 35.39 6.65 -9.36
C GLY A 538 33.99 6.39 -9.88
N GLU A 539 33.86 6.33 -11.20
CA GLU A 539 32.64 5.93 -11.89
C GLU A 539 32.95 4.81 -12.88
N ALA A 540 32.07 3.83 -12.96
CA ALA A 540 32.15 2.74 -13.92
C ALA A 540 30.78 2.48 -14.55
N THR A 541 30.75 2.26 -15.85
CA THR A 541 29.50 1.95 -16.57
C THR A 541 29.48 0.48 -16.94
N LEU A 542 28.41 -0.21 -16.52
CA LEU A 542 28.18 -1.63 -16.76
C LEU A 542 26.87 -1.82 -17.52
N ALA A 543 26.81 -2.81 -18.40
CA ALA A 543 25.55 -3.26 -18.99
C ALA A 543 24.93 -4.37 -18.13
N SER A 544 23.62 -4.38 -17.99
CA SER A 544 22.91 -5.57 -17.49
C SER A 544 23.06 -6.72 -18.48
N ALA A 545 23.18 -7.95 -17.97
CA ALA A 545 23.28 -9.18 -18.72
C ALA A 545 22.18 -10.16 -18.30
N ALA A 546 21.82 -11.07 -19.20
CA ALA A 546 21.05 -12.26 -18.86
C ALA A 546 22.00 -13.33 -18.31
N SER A 547 21.59 -13.99 -17.24
CA SER A 547 22.29 -15.17 -16.72
C SER A 547 22.04 -16.37 -17.62
N ASP A 548 23.08 -17.13 -17.93
CA ASP A 548 22.98 -18.41 -18.63
C ASP A 548 22.55 -19.56 -17.70
N GLU A 549 22.69 -19.38 -16.39
CA GLU A 549 22.50 -20.42 -15.38
C GLU A 549 21.22 -20.23 -14.56
N PHE A 550 20.88 -18.98 -14.25
CA PHE A 550 19.78 -18.64 -13.34
C PHE A 550 18.58 -18.07 -14.09
N HIS A 551 17.40 -18.49 -13.66
CA HIS A 551 16.13 -18.04 -14.23
C HIS A 551 15.26 -17.42 -13.13
N SER A 552 14.70 -16.26 -13.44
CA SER A 552 13.70 -15.58 -12.61
C SER A 552 12.41 -16.40 -12.57
N PRO A 553 11.85 -16.68 -11.37
CA PRO A 553 10.52 -17.26 -11.24
C PRO A 553 9.43 -16.34 -11.83
N LYS A 554 9.61 -15.01 -11.71
CA LYS A 554 8.74 -14.02 -12.36
C LYS A 554 8.95 -14.12 -13.87
N ARG A 555 7.87 -14.37 -14.62
CA ARG A 555 7.86 -14.40 -16.11
C ARG A 555 7.23 -13.18 -16.75
N GLY A 556 6.92 -12.15 -15.95
CA GLY A 556 6.39 -10.89 -16.46
C GLY A 556 4.89 -10.89 -16.73
N VAL A 557 4.13 -11.85 -16.19
CA VAL A 557 2.65 -11.75 -16.14
C VAL A 557 2.27 -10.82 -15.00
N ASN A 558 1.46 -9.80 -15.28
CA ASN A 558 1.03 -8.82 -14.31
C ASN A 558 -0.38 -9.16 -13.82
N LEU A 559 -0.52 -9.43 -12.52
CA LEU A 559 -1.80 -9.76 -11.91
C LEU A 559 -2.56 -8.50 -11.49
N ALA A 560 -3.88 -8.55 -11.54
CA ALA A 560 -4.72 -7.44 -11.15
C ALA A 560 -4.62 -7.20 -9.64
N ILE A 561 -4.58 -5.94 -9.25
CA ILE A 561 -4.75 -5.53 -7.85
C ILE A 561 -6.24 -5.43 -7.51
N GLU A 562 -7.12 -5.32 -8.51
CA GLU A 562 -8.49 -4.79 -8.35
C GLU A 562 -9.60 -5.80 -8.07
N SER A 563 -9.41 -7.12 -8.24
CA SER A 563 -10.50 -8.07 -7.96
C SER A 563 -10.50 -8.47 -6.48
N TYR A 564 -10.88 -7.53 -5.62
CA TYR A 564 -11.15 -7.81 -4.21
C TYR A 564 -12.54 -8.40 -4.03
N PRO A 565 -12.74 -9.29 -3.03
CA PRO A 565 -14.08 -9.78 -2.73
C PRO A 565 -15.00 -8.63 -2.33
N VAL A 566 -16.26 -8.72 -2.76
CA VAL A 566 -17.31 -7.77 -2.40
C VAL A 566 -18.05 -8.29 -1.18
N ARG A 567 -18.20 -7.44 -0.16
CA ARG A 567 -19.11 -7.71 0.96
C ARG A 567 -20.46 -7.08 0.68
N THR A 568 -21.44 -7.92 0.37
CA THR A 568 -22.85 -7.56 0.23
C THR A 568 -23.63 -7.92 1.49
N ALA A 569 -24.57 -7.07 1.87
CA ALA A 569 -25.49 -7.36 2.94
C ALA A 569 -26.51 -8.42 2.49
N THR A 570 -26.77 -9.39 3.36
CA THR A 570 -27.73 -10.47 3.10
C THR A 570 -29.19 -10.01 3.23
N SER A 571 -29.42 -8.89 3.93
CA SER A 571 -30.74 -8.30 4.16
C SER A 571 -30.63 -6.81 4.48
N LEU A 572 -31.76 -6.08 4.49
CA LEU A 572 -31.78 -4.69 4.93
C LEU A 572 -31.35 -4.53 6.40
N GLY A 573 -31.71 -5.48 7.27
CA GLY A 573 -31.30 -5.47 8.68
C GLY A 573 -29.79 -5.66 8.83
N ASP A 574 -29.21 -6.55 8.03
CA ASP A 574 -27.76 -6.75 7.93
C ASP A 574 -27.07 -5.49 7.44
N ALA A 575 -27.56 -4.87 6.35
CA ALA A 575 -27.04 -3.61 5.80
C ALA A 575 -27.03 -2.48 6.84
N ILE A 576 -28.12 -2.33 7.60
CA ILE A 576 -28.22 -1.36 8.69
C ILE A 576 -27.17 -1.65 9.77
N SER A 577 -26.99 -2.92 10.14
CA SER A 577 -26.00 -3.31 11.14
C SER A 577 -24.56 -2.99 10.69
N LEU A 578 -24.26 -3.22 9.40
CA LEU A 578 -22.97 -2.90 8.78
C LEU A 578 -22.76 -1.39 8.70
N GLY A 579 -23.77 -0.64 8.27
CA GLY A 579 -23.71 0.82 8.24
C GLY A 579 -23.48 1.42 9.63
N LEU A 580 -24.15 0.90 10.67
CA LEU A 580 -23.94 1.33 12.06
C LEU A 580 -22.51 1.05 12.51
N ARG A 581 -22.01 -0.16 12.23
CA ARG A 581 -20.64 -0.57 12.57
C ARG A 581 -19.61 0.35 11.90
N GLU A 582 -19.73 0.56 10.60
CA GLU A 582 -18.80 1.40 9.81
C GLU A 582 -18.78 2.84 10.32
N THR A 583 -19.96 3.37 10.65
CA THR A 583 -20.10 4.72 11.20
C THR A 583 -19.44 4.83 12.57
N TRP A 584 -19.67 3.85 13.44
CA TRP A 584 -19.10 3.82 14.79
C TRP A 584 -17.57 3.68 14.76
N GLU A 585 -17.04 2.82 13.91
CA GLU A 585 -15.60 2.65 13.70
C GLU A 585 -14.97 3.95 13.18
N SER A 586 -15.62 4.62 12.22
CA SER A 586 -15.17 5.91 11.70
C SER A 586 -15.11 6.99 12.79
N ILE A 587 -16.16 7.10 13.63
CA ILE A 587 -16.17 8.02 14.78
C ILE A 587 -15.04 7.68 15.76
N THR A 588 -14.87 6.39 16.06
CA THR A 588 -13.83 5.92 16.99
C THR A 588 -12.43 6.29 16.47
N LYS A 589 -12.17 6.12 15.17
CA LYS A 589 -10.91 6.53 14.52
C LYS A 589 -10.65 8.02 14.69
N VAL A 590 -11.66 8.87 14.45
CA VAL A 590 -11.54 10.32 14.66
C VAL A 590 -11.20 10.64 16.11
N PHE A 591 -11.87 10.01 17.07
CA PHE A 591 -11.61 10.25 18.48
C PHE A 591 -10.20 9.79 18.91
N VAL A 592 -9.77 8.60 18.47
CA VAL A 592 -8.41 8.09 18.73
C VAL A 592 -7.37 9.02 18.11
N PHE A 593 -7.58 9.47 16.88
CA PHE A 593 -6.68 10.42 16.21
C PHE A 593 -6.58 11.74 16.97
N LEU A 594 -7.70 12.36 17.34
CA LEU A 594 -7.73 13.60 18.14
C LEU A 594 -7.04 13.40 19.49
N LYS A 595 -7.28 12.28 20.16
CA LYS A 595 -6.60 11.93 21.42
C LYS A 595 -5.09 11.86 21.21
N LYS A 596 -4.61 11.17 20.17
CA LYS A 596 -3.18 11.05 19.85
C LYS A 596 -2.52 12.38 19.50
N LEU A 597 -3.25 13.27 18.81
CA LEU A 597 -2.81 14.62 18.52
C LEU A 597 -2.59 15.42 19.81
N VAL A 598 -3.56 15.35 20.74
CA VAL A 598 -3.50 16.06 22.02
C VAL A 598 -2.44 15.45 22.95
N THR A 599 -2.21 14.15 22.91
CA THR A 599 -1.18 13.47 23.73
C THR A 599 0.23 13.55 23.13
N GLY A 600 0.41 14.20 21.98
CA GLY A 600 1.72 14.36 21.32
C GLY A 600 2.28 13.08 20.71
N GLN A 601 1.46 12.02 20.57
CA GLN A 601 1.84 10.78 19.91
C GLN A 601 1.85 10.91 18.38
N ILE A 602 1.18 11.94 17.85
CA ILE A 602 1.24 12.34 16.44
C ILE A 602 1.73 13.79 16.41
N ALA A 603 2.76 14.07 15.62
CA ALA A 603 3.26 15.42 15.44
C ALA A 603 2.22 16.27 14.69
N VAL A 604 1.98 17.50 15.13
CA VAL A 604 1.04 18.43 14.47
C VAL A 604 1.45 18.70 13.00
N THR A 605 2.74 18.64 12.71
CA THR A 605 3.30 18.74 11.35
C THR A 605 2.93 17.56 10.45
N SER A 606 2.44 16.46 11.01
CA SER A 606 2.01 15.27 10.27
C SER A 606 0.50 15.31 9.92
N VAL A 607 -0.21 16.40 10.23
CA VAL A 607 -1.66 16.54 10.04
C VAL A 607 -2.03 17.40 8.82
N GLY A 608 -1.04 17.83 8.02
CA GLY A 608 -1.26 18.43 6.70
C GLY A 608 -0.94 17.42 5.61
N GLY A 609 -1.84 17.25 4.65
CA GLY A 609 -1.56 16.56 3.38
C GLY A 609 -0.50 17.29 2.57
#